data_AF-A0A661LZB5-F1
#
_entry.id   AF-A0A661LZB5-F1
#
_cell.length_a   1.000
_cell.length_b   1.000
_cell.length_c   1.000
_cell.angle_alpha   90.00
_cell.angle_beta   90.00
_cell.angle_gamma   90.00
#
_symmetry.space_group_name_H-M   'P 1'
#
loop_
_entity.id
_entity.type
_entity.pdbx_description
1 polymer ?
#
loop_
_entity_poly.entity_id
_entity_poly.type
_entity_poly.pdbx_seq_one_letter_code
_entity_poly.pdbx_strand_id
1 'polypeptide(L)'
;MPKIEDHRIEQMPAMDRDLVIRFRDEAAYLNFLGGLRPSMGVGVADDRVPLLSNLTALENILLPLMYHRNVSLTEAETRLGPAIEKLEAASFLDSRKEDLAREEVLASYLLRCVAADCATVCMPSPALRDLRRMRVLRRKLGTKPKLWIICTKEEGNRYEETGFETISFPEQNP
;
A
#
# COMPACT_ATOMS: atom_id res chain seq x y z
N MET A 1 18.91 -2.86 -23.76
CA MET A 1 18.21 -2.97 -22.46
C MET A 1 17.82 -4.42 -22.26
N PRO A 2 18.32 -5.13 -21.24
CA PRO A 2 18.01 -6.54 -21.06
C PRO A 2 16.59 -6.68 -20.49
N LYS A 3 15.72 -7.38 -21.24
CA LYS A 3 14.31 -7.69 -20.95
C LYS A 3 14.15 -8.89 -19.99
N ILE A 4 14.96 -8.98 -18.93
CA ILE A 4 15.07 -10.20 -18.12
C ILE A 4 14.25 -10.13 -16.81
N GLU A 5 13.65 -9.00 -16.44
CA GLU A 5 12.98 -8.85 -15.12
C GLU A 5 11.44 -8.91 -15.13
N ASP A 6 10.78 -8.90 -16.30
CA ASP A 6 9.32 -8.70 -16.36
C ASP A 6 8.49 -9.91 -15.87
N HIS A 7 8.87 -11.15 -16.20
CA HIS A 7 7.99 -12.31 -15.95
C HIS A 7 7.78 -12.68 -14.47
N ARG A 8 8.73 -12.39 -13.57
CA ARG A 8 8.49 -12.62 -12.13
C ARG A 8 7.70 -11.49 -11.51
N ILE A 9 7.94 -10.24 -11.89
CA ILE A 9 7.17 -9.08 -11.43
C ILE A 9 5.69 -9.24 -11.80
N GLU A 10 5.40 -9.75 -13.00
CA GLU A 10 4.05 -10.09 -13.46
C GLU A 10 3.39 -11.21 -12.64
N GLN A 11 4.18 -12.12 -12.07
CA GLN A 11 3.69 -13.24 -11.23
C GLN A 11 3.57 -12.87 -9.75
N MET A 12 4.25 -11.83 -9.28
CA MET A 12 4.21 -11.43 -7.86
C MET A 12 2.80 -11.12 -7.36
N PRO A 13 1.90 -10.42 -8.11
CA PRO A 13 0.53 -10.17 -7.67
C PRO A 13 -0.26 -11.45 -7.33
N ALA A 14 0.11 -12.59 -7.93
CA ALA A 14 -0.49 -13.89 -7.65
C ALA A 14 -0.02 -14.52 -6.33
N MET A 15 1.06 -14.02 -5.70
CA MET A 15 1.54 -14.55 -4.42
C MET A 15 0.56 -14.18 -3.30
N ASP A 16 -0.06 -15.17 -2.66
CA ASP A 16 -1.03 -14.99 -1.58
C ASP A 16 -0.41 -14.87 -0.17
N ARG A 17 0.55 -13.95 -0.01
CA ARG A 17 1.31 -13.82 1.24
C ARG A 17 1.93 -12.43 1.42
N ASP A 18 2.32 -12.14 2.66
CA ASP A 18 3.09 -10.95 3.03
C ASP A 18 4.56 -11.13 2.66
N LEU A 19 5.17 -10.09 2.06
CA LEU A 19 6.50 -10.16 1.47
C LEU A 19 7.40 -9.00 1.90
N VAL A 20 8.69 -9.27 2.00
CA VAL A 20 9.78 -8.28 1.93
C VAL A 20 10.49 -8.48 0.60
N ILE A 21 10.46 -7.46 -0.25
CA ILE A 21 11.03 -7.47 -1.59
C ILE A 21 12.26 -6.56 -1.54
N ARG A 22 13.44 -7.17 -1.66
CA ARG A 22 14.74 -6.49 -1.58
C ARG A 22 15.26 -6.26 -2.99
N PHE A 23 15.57 -5.01 -3.32
CA PHE A 23 16.20 -4.65 -4.59
C PHE A 23 17.69 -4.40 -4.37
N ARG A 24 18.52 -4.73 -5.36
CA ARG A 24 19.97 -4.53 -5.29
C ARG A 24 20.38 -3.07 -5.03
N ASP A 25 19.62 -2.12 -5.56
CA ASP A 25 19.91 -0.69 -5.54
C ASP A 25 18.62 0.12 -5.60
N GLU A 26 18.73 1.42 -5.31
CA GLU A 26 17.61 2.36 -5.31
C GLU A 26 16.99 2.54 -6.71
N ALA A 27 17.78 2.43 -7.79
CA ALA A 27 17.26 2.60 -9.14
C ALA A 27 16.29 1.48 -9.52
N ALA A 28 16.63 0.22 -9.24
CA ALA A 28 15.76 -0.93 -9.46
C ALA A 28 14.49 -0.84 -8.59
N TYR A 29 14.65 -0.43 -7.33
CA TYR A 29 13.56 -0.15 -6.40
C TYR A 29 12.57 0.90 -6.93
N LEU A 30 13.07 2.05 -7.39
CA LEU A 30 12.24 3.15 -7.92
C LEU A 30 11.57 2.74 -9.23
N ASN A 31 12.28 2.02 -10.11
CA ASN A 31 11.71 1.49 -11.35
C ASN A 31 10.53 0.55 -11.08
N PHE A 32 10.68 -0.35 -10.10
CA PHE A 32 9.60 -1.25 -9.70
C PHE A 32 8.39 -0.47 -9.17
N LEU A 33 8.61 0.47 -8.25
CA LEU A 33 7.52 1.30 -7.70
C LEU A 33 6.83 2.13 -8.79
N GLY A 34 7.60 2.67 -9.72
CA GLY A 34 7.11 3.40 -10.88
C GLY A 34 6.32 2.52 -11.86
N GLY A 35 6.42 1.20 -11.77
CA GLY A 35 5.62 0.23 -12.53
C GLY A 35 4.33 -0.20 -11.85
N LEU A 36 4.21 -0.04 -10.52
CA LEU A 36 3.01 -0.47 -9.78
C LEU A 36 1.77 0.34 -10.16
N ARG A 37 0.66 -0.34 -10.42
CA ARG A 37 -0.63 0.28 -10.74
C ARG A 37 -1.76 -0.38 -9.94
N PRO A 38 -2.81 0.37 -9.55
CA PRO A 38 -4.01 -0.22 -8.95
C PRO A 38 -4.66 -1.30 -9.82
N SER A 39 -4.56 -1.21 -11.15
CA SER A 39 -5.05 -2.23 -12.08
C SER A 39 -4.34 -3.59 -11.95
N MET A 40 -3.15 -3.63 -11.34
CA MET A 40 -2.44 -4.87 -10.99
C MET A 40 -2.87 -5.42 -9.63
N GLY A 41 -3.86 -4.81 -8.98
CA GLY A 41 -4.29 -5.16 -7.62
C GLY A 41 -3.32 -4.69 -6.54
N VAL A 42 -2.41 -3.76 -6.84
CA VAL A 42 -1.41 -3.25 -5.89
C VAL A 42 -1.61 -1.75 -5.66
N GLY A 43 -1.92 -1.39 -4.41
CA GLY A 43 -1.98 -0.01 -3.94
C GLY A 43 -0.71 0.37 -3.18
N VAL A 44 -0.33 1.65 -3.21
CA VAL A 44 0.86 2.16 -2.51
C VAL A 44 0.44 3.02 -1.31
N ALA A 45 0.99 2.70 -0.15
CA ALA A 45 0.79 3.40 1.12
C ALA A 45 2.08 4.10 1.54
N ASP A 46 2.31 5.29 0.97
CA ASP A 46 3.55 6.06 1.14
C ASP A 46 3.38 7.53 0.72
N ASP A 47 4.26 8.39 1.22
CA ASP A 47 4.28 9.81 0.91
C ASP A 47 4.68 10.12 -0.55
N ARG A 48 5.28 9.17 -1.29
CA ARG A 48 5.48 9.27 -2.75
C ARG A 48 4.18 9.20 -3.55
N VAL A 49 3.13 8.62 -2.98
CA VAL A 49 1.77 8.69 -3.51
C VAL A 49 0.93 9.41 -2.46
N PRO A 50 1.18 10.71 -2.24
CA PRO A 50 0.69 11.41 -1.07
C PRO A 50 -0.83 11.52 -1.09
N LEU A 51 -1.41 11.76 0.09
CA LEU A 51 -2.73 12.38 0.15
C LEU A 51 -2.58 13.83 -0.35
N LEU A 52 -3.58 14.35 -1.06
CA LEU A 52 -3.61 15.71 -1.59
C LEU A 52 -4.05 16.67 -0.48
N SER A 53 -3.31 17.77 -0.29
CA SER A 53 -3.53 18.77 0.76
C SER A 53 -4.87 19.49 0.68
N ASN A 54 -5.39 19.67 -0.52
CA ASN A 54 -6.63 20.40 -0.77
C ASN A 54 -7.88 19.52 -0.64
N LEU A 55 -7.70 18.23 -0.32
CA LEU A 55 -8.77 17.26 -0.18
C LEU A 55 -8.85 16.77 1.26
N THR A 56 -10.06 16.44 1.71
CA THR A 56 -10.26 15.72 2.96
C THR A 56 -9.70 14.30 2.89
N ALA A 57 -9.58 13.63 4.04
CA ALA A 57 -9.20 12.23 4.08
C ALA A 57 -10.16 11.36 3.25
N LEU A 58 -11.48 11.61 3.36
CA LEU A 58 -12.50 10.88 2.59
C LEU A 58 -12.34 11.08 1.08
N GLU A 59 -12.19 12.32 0.63
CA GLU A 59 -11.99 12.63 -0.79
C GLU A 59 -10.73 11.94 -1.33
N ASN A 60 -9.63 11.97 -0.57
CA ASN A 60 -8.41 11.26 -0.92
C ASN A 60 -8.58 9.74 -1.03
N ILE A 61 -9.36 9.16 -0.12
CA ILE A 61 -9.64 7.73 -0.08
C ILE A 61 -10.48 7.30 -1.28
N LEU A 62 -11.51 8.08 -1.63
CA LEU A 62 -12.49 7.74 -2.66
C LEU A 62 -12.09 8.21 -4.07
N LEU A 63 -11.08 9.08 -4.18
CA LEU A 63 -10.58 9.59 -5.46
C LEU A 63 -10.38 8.50 -6.52
N PRO A 64 -9.72 7.36 -6.23
CA PRO A 64 -9.53 6.30 -7.22
C PRO A 64 -10.85 5.69 -7.71
N LEU A 65 -11.85 5.53 -6.84
CA LEU A 65 -13.16 5.00 -7.21
C LEU A 65 -13.92 5.96 -8.12
N MET A 66 -13.91 7.25 -7.76
CA MET A 66 -14.61 8.27 -8.53
C MET A 66 -14.01 8.43 -9.92
N TYR A 67 -12.68 8.52 -10.03
CA TYR A 67 -12.01 8.77 -11.31
C TYR A 67 -11.88 7.54 -12.20
N HIS A 68 -11.60 6.36 -11.65
CA HIS A 68 -11.35 5.16 -12.47
C HIS A 68 -12.59 4.30 -12.70
N ARG A 69 -13.58 4.36 -11.80
CA ARG A 69 -14.79 3.52 -11.89
C ARG A 69 -16.07 4.32 -12.12
N ASN A 70 -15.99 5.66 -12.22
CA ASN A 70 -17.14 6.55 -12.42
C ASN A 70 -18.27 6.31 -11.39
N VAL A 71 -17.87 5.98 -10.17
CA VAL A 71 -18.77 5.69 -9.05
C VAL A 71 -19.12 7.01 -8.36
N SER A 72 -20.41 7.21 -8.06
CA SER A 72 -20.86 8.38 -7.30
C SER A 72 -20.28 8.39 -5.88
N LEU A 73 -20.12 9.56 -5.27
CA LEU A 73 -19.61 9.67 -3.89
C LEU A 73 -20.43 8.81 -2.91
N THR A 74 -21.76 8.91 -2.97
CA THR A 74 -22.68 8.15 -2.11
C THR A 74 -22.53 6.63 -2.27
N GLU A 75 -22.33 6.15 -3.50
CA GLU A 75 -22.10 4.73 -3.76
C GLU A 75 -20.73 4.29 -3.24
N ALA A 76 -19.69 5.13 -3.40
CA ALA A 76 -18.35 4.86 -2.93
C ALA A 76 -18.29 4.80 -1.38
N GLU A 77 -18.97 5.72 -0.70
CA GLU A 77 -19.14 5.71 0.76
C GLU A 77 -19.87 4.45 1.23
N THR A 78 -20.97 4.07 0.58
CA THR A 78 -21.73 2.86 0.92
C THR A 78 -20.86 1.62 0.83
N ARG A 79 -20.03 1.51 -0.21
CA ARG A 79 -19.10 0.38 -0.40
C ARG A 79 -18.01 0.35 0.66
N LEU A 80 -17.50 1.50 1.08
CA LEU A 80 -16.40 1.60 2.04
C LEU A 80 -16.86 1.66 3.50
N GLY A 81 -18.15 1.89 3.76
CA GLY A 81 -18.74 2.01 5.10
C GLY A 81 -18.28 0.93 6.09
N PRO A 82 -18.35 -0.37 5.76
CA PRO A 82 -17.88 -1.43 6.65
C PRO A 82 -16.39 -1.35 6.99
N ALA A 83 -15.56 -0.86 6.07
CA ALA A 83 -14.12 -0.66 6.29
C ALA A 83 -13.86 0.56 7.18
N ILE A 84 -14.59 1.66 6.94
CA ILE A 84 -14.55 2.88 7.75
C ILE A 84 -14.93 2.58 9.20
N GLU A 85 -16.01 1.83 9.41
CA GLU A 85 -16.49 1.45 10.75
C GLU A 85 -15.45 0.61 11.50
N LYS A 86 -14.90 -0.44 10.86
CA LYS A 86 -13.89 -1.31 11.46
C LYS A 86 -12.59 -0.61 11.83
N LEU A 87 -12.22 0.44 11.09
CA LEU A 87 -11.02 1.24 11.38
C LEU A 87 -11.32 2.45 12.27
N GLU A 88 -12.57 2.61 12.72
CA GLU A 88 -13.02 3.75 13.53
C GLU A 88 -12.70 5.09 12.84
N ALA A 89 -12.73 5.11 11.50
CA ALA A 89 -12.16 6.20 10.71
C ALA A 89 -13.07 7.43 10.62
N ALA A 90 -14.35 7.28 10.97
CA ALA A 90 -15.36 8.32 10.82
C ALA A 90 -14.98 9.65 11.50
N SER A 91 -14.20 9.61 12.59
CA SER A 91 -13.79 10.81 13.34
C SER A 91 -12.86 11.74 12.59
N PHE A 92 -12.13 11.26 11.57
CA PHE A 92 -11.12 12.05 10.86
C PHE A 92 -11.38 12.19 9.35
N LEU A 93 -12.47 11.61 8.82
CA LEU A 93 -12.75 11.59 7.39
C LEU A 93 -12.86 13.00 6.75
N ASP A 94 -13.35 13.98 7.51
CA ASP A 94 -13.51 15.36 7.04
C ASP A 94 -12.25 16.23 7.27
N SER A 95 -11.22 15.68 7.91
CA SER A 95 -9.97 16.39 8.19
C SER A 95 -9.06 16.43 6.96
N ARG A 96 -8.26 17.49 6.84
CA ARG A 96 -7.19 17.57 5.84
C ARG A 96 -5.97 16.80 6.33
N LYS A 97 -5.11 16.37 5.40
CA LYS A 97 -3.96 15.52 5.74
C LYS A 97 -3.00 16.16 6.74
N GLU A 98 -2.92 17.49 6.76
CA GLU A 98 -2.07 18.25 7.68
C GLU A 98 -2.54 18.13 9.14
N ASP A 99 -3.83 17.88 9.35
CA ASP A 99 -4.46 17.77 10.67
C ASP A 99 -4.52 16.31 11.15
N LEU A 100 -4.16 15.35 10.29
CA LEU A 100 -4.19 13.92 10.62
C LEU A 100 -2.99 13.52 11.45
N ALA A 101 -3.24 12.74 12.51
CA ALA A 101 -2.22 11.98 13.19
C ALA A 101 -1.62 10.90 12.26
N ARG A 102 -0.38 10.48 12.52
CA ARG A 102 0.31 9.49 11.67
C ARG A 102 -0.47 8.18 11.52
N GLU A 103 -1.19 7.74 12.55
CA GLU A 103 -2.02 6.52 12.46
C GLU A 103 -3.23 6.71 11.54
N GLU A 104 -3.85 7.89 11.56
CA GLU A 104 -4.96 8.26 10.68
C GLU A 104 -4.48 8.36 9.22
N VAL A 105 -3.29 8.93 8.98
CA VAL A 105 -2.65 8.92 7.65
C VAL A 105 -2.47 7.49 7.12
N LEU A 106 -1.97 6.57 7.96
CA LEU A 106 -1.81 5.16 7.57
C LEU A 106 -3.16 4.48 7.32
N ALA A 107 -4.18 4.77 8.13
CA ALA A 107 -5.53 4.29 7.92
C ALA A 107 -6.14 4.81 6.62
N SER A 108 -5.94 6.09 6.29
CA SER A 108 -6.34 6.68 5.00
C SER A 108 -5.66 6.01 3.83
N TYR A 109 -4.35 5.72 3.92
CA TYR A 109 -3.66 4.97 2.86
C TYR A 109 -4.23 3.57 2.68
N LEU A 110 -4.48 2.84 3.77
CA LEU A 110 -5.07 1.51 3.72
C LEU A 110 -6.47 1.56 3.09
N LEU A 111 -7.33 2.47 3.56
CA LEU A 111 -8.68 2.66 3.04
C LEU A 111 -8.67 3.04 1.56
N ARG A 112 -7.75 3.90 1.11
CA ARG A 112 -7.57 4.25 -0.31
C ARG A 112 -7.24 3.02 -1.16
N CYS A 113 -6.39 2.13 -0.65
CA CYS A 113 -6.07 0.88 -1.35
C CYS A 113 -7.27 -0.08 -1.39
N VAL A 114 -8.04 -0.17 -0.31
CA VAL A 114 -9.27 -0.98 -0.24
C VAL A 114 -10.34 -0.43 -1.18
N ALA A 115 -10.54 0.88 -1.21
CA ALA A 115 -11.44 1.55 -2.15
C ALA A 115 -11.04 1.25 -3.59
N ALA A 116 -9.74 1.25 -3.89
CA ALA A 116 -9.22 0.87 -5.21
C ALA A 116 -9.24 -0.64 -5.48
N ASP A 117 -9.80 -1.47 -4.59
CA ASP A 117 -9.91 -2.92 -4.73
C ASP A 117 -8.54 -3.61 -4.87
N CYS A 118 -7.53 -3.04 -4.23
CA CYS A 118 -6.18 -3.58 -4.25
C CYS A 118 -6.09 -4.78 -3.30
N ALA A 119 -5.74 -5.94 -3.84
CA ALA A 119 -5.45 -7.15 -3.07
C ALA A 119 -4.12 -7.06 -2.28
N THR A 120 -3.27 -6.10 -2.62
CA THR A 120 -1.96 -5.89 -1.99
C THR A 120 -1.77 -4.40 -1.68
N VAL A 121 -1.23 -4.12 -0.50
CA VAL A 121 -0.73 -2.81 -0.08
C VAL A 121 0.78 -2.86 -0.02
N CYS A 122 1.41 -2.11 -0.91
CA CYS A 122 2.84 -1.89 -0.96
C CYS A 122 3.23 -0.72 -0.05
N MET A 123 4.15 -0.98 0.87
CA MET A 123 4.79 0.00 1.74
C MET A 123 6.28 0.03 1.39
N PRO A 124 6.79 1.07 0.71
CA PRO A 124 8.17 1.08 0.31
C PRO A 124 9.06 1.72 1.40
N SER A 125 9.96 0.92 1.94
CA SER A 125 10.91 1.21 3.01
C SER A 125 10.29 1.85 4.28
N PRO A 126 9.15 1.33 4.80
CA PRO A 126 8.46 1.96 5.92
C PRO A 126 9.28 1.87 7.21
N ALA A 127 9.14 2.87 8.08
CA ALA A 127 9.61 2.72 9.45
C ALA A 127 8.92 1.53 10.13
N LEU A 128 9.66 0.75 10.95
CA LEU A 128 9.11 -0.43 11.64
C LEU A 128 7.87 -0.11 12.49
N ARG A 129 7.82 1.08 13.09
CA ARG A 129 6.65 1.56 13.83
C ARG A 129 5.42 1.66 12.94
N ASP A 130 5.57 2.19 11.73
CA ASP A 130 4.47 2.37 10.79
C ASP A 130 4.02 1.02 10.21
N LEU A 131 4.95 0.11 9.93
CA LEU A 131 4.63 -1.27 9.56
C LEU A 131 3.83 -1.99 10.66
N ARG A 132 4.24 -1.87 11.93
CA ARG A 132 3.52 -2.46 13.07
C ARG A 132 2.10 -1.91 13.17
N ARG A 133 1.91 -0.60 13.01
CA ARG A 133 0.60 0.05 12.97
C ARG A 133 -0.24 -0.43 11.80
N MET A 134 0.32 -0.48 10.60
CA MET A 134 -0.38 -1.01 9.42
C MET A 134 -0.84 -2.46 9.63
N ARG A 135 -0.03 -3.31 10.28
CA ARG A 135 -0.44 -4.68 10.66
C ARG A 135 -1.60 -4.72 11.65
N VAL A 136 -1.72 -3.74 12.55
CA VAL A 136 -2.86 -3.62 13.47
C VAL A 136 -4.11 -3.19 12.69
N LEU A 137 -4.01 -2.12 11.90
CA LEU A 137 -5.10 -1.61 11.06
C LEU A 137 -5.64 -2.69 10.12
N ARG A 138 -4.75 -3.38 9.39
CA ARG A 138 -5.13 -4.50 8.52
C ARG A 138 -5.87 -5.60 9.29
N ARG A 139 -5.44 -5.95 10.49
CA ARG A 139 -6.13 -6.98 11.30
C ARG A 139 -7.54 -6.53 11.71
N LYS A 140 -7.71 -5.25 12.09
CA LYS A 140 -9.04 -4.68 12.40
C LYS A 140 -9.99 -4.78 11.21
N LEU A 141 -9.50 -4.52 10.00
CA LEU A 141 -10.29 -4.55 8.77
C LEU A 141 -10.93 -5.94 8.49
N GLY A 142 -10.31 -7.02 8.96
CA GLY A 142 -10.79 -8.39 8.79
C GLY A 142 -10.68 -8.94 7.36
N THR A 143 -10.43 -8.07 6.36
CA THR A 143 -9.95 -8.46 5.04
C THR A 143 -8.42 -8.45 5.02
N LYS A 144 -7.81 -9.15 4.07
CA LYS A 144 -6.34 -9.32 3.99
C LYS A 144 -5.79 -8.72 2.70
N PRO A 145 -5.81 -7.38 2.49
CA PRO A 145 -4.83 -6.85 1.56
C PRO A 145 -3.45 -7.28 2.09
N LYS A 146 -2.68 -7.96 1.24
CA LYS A 146 -1.35 -8.44 1.59
C LYS A 146 -0.46 -7.24 1.85
N LEU A 147 0.50 -7.36 2.76
CA LEU A 147 1.49 -6.31 2.97
C LEU A 147 2.77 -6.67 2.27
N TRP A 148 3.17 -5.85 1.32
CA TRP A 148 4.47 -5.93 0.68
C TRP A 148 5.34 -4.79 1.15
N ILE A 149 6.49 -5.13 1.70
CA ILE A 149 7.54 -4.19 2.02
C ILE A 149 8.51 -4.21 0.86
N ILE A 150 8.77 -3.06 0.27
CA ILE A 150 9.73 -2.93 -0.82
C ILE A 150 10.90 -2.12 -0.29
N CYS A 151 12.13 -2.55 -0.48
CA CYS A 151 13.30 -1.87 0.10
C CYS A 151 14.58 -2.20 -0.66
N THR A 152 15.67 -1.52 -0.35
CA THR A 152 16.99 -1.95 -0.84
C THR A 152 17.50 -3.16 -0.04
N LYS A 153 18.53 -3.84 -0.56
CA LYS A 153 19.17 -4.97 0.13
C LYS A 153 19.76 -4.56 1.48
N GLU A 154 20.35 -3.37 1.59
CA GLU A 154 20.90 -2.88 2.86
C GLU A 154 19.79 -2.67 3.90
N GLU A 155 18.66 -2.12 3.49
CA GLU A 155 17.53 -1.87 4.37
C GLU A 155 16.81 -3.15 4.78
N GLY A 156 16.82 -4.17 3.92
CA GLY A 156 16.01 -5.38 4.06
C GLY A 156 16.21 -6.13 5.38
N ASN A 157 17.42 -6.07 5.97
CA ASN A 157 17.75 -6.76 7.22
C ASN A 157 16.86 -6.28 8.39
N ARG A 158 16.39 -5.03 8.36
CA ARG A 158 15.54 -4.48 9.43
C ARG A 158 14.18 -5.18 9.54
N TYR A 159 13.75 -5.90 8.51
CA TYR A 159 12.45 -6.55 8.45
C TYR A 159 12.51 -8.04 8.73
N GLU A 160 13.66 -8.61 9.07
CA GLU A 160 13.80 -10.05 9.32
C GLU A 160 12.91 -10.53 10.48
N GLU A 161 12.79 -9.72 11.53
CA GLU A 161 11.94 -10.00 12.69
C GLU A 161 10.43 -9.91 12.39
N THR A 162 10.04 -9.46 11.20
CA THR A 162 8.61 -9.32 10.86
C THR A 162 7.93 -10.67 10.62
N GLY A 163 8.71 -11.71 10.31
CA GLY A 163 8.24 -13.03 9.89
C GLY A 163 7.72 -13.07 8.45
N PHE A 164 7.94 -12.01 7.66
CA PHE A 164 7.56 -11.98 6.25
C PHE A 164 8.57 -12.74 5.41
N GLU A 165 8.08 -13.40 4.37
CA GLU A 165 8.96 -14.06 3.41
C GLU A 165 9.76 -13.03 2.62
N THR A 166 11.04 -13.28 2.42
CA THR A 166 11.94 -12.35 1.75
C THR A 166 12.29 -12.84 0.35
N ILE A 167 12.15 -11.96 -0.65
CA ILE A 167 12.55 -12.18 -2.04
C ILE A 167 13.55 -11.09 -2.42
N SER A 168 14.61 -11.43 -3.15
CA SER A 168 15.64 -10.48 -3.60
C SER A 168 15.71 -10.38 -5.12
N PHE A 169 15.89 -9.17 -5.66
CA PHE A 169 15.96 -8.87 -7.10
C PHE A 169 17.17 -8.00 -7.47
N PRO A 170 17.89 -8.32 -8.57
CA PRO A 170 17.92 -9.64 -9.21
C PRO A 170 18.45 -10.70 -8.24
N GLU A 171 18.04 -11.97 -8.42
CA GLU A 171 18.65 -13.07 -7.67
C GLU A 171 20.16 -13.05 -7.94
N GLN A 172 20.96 -13.05 -6.87
CA GLN A 172 22.37 -13.34 -7.02
C GLN A 172 22.44 -14.77 -7.53
N ASN A 173 22.74 -14.97 -8.82
CA ASN A 173 23.23 -16.27 -9.25
C ASN A 173 24.49 -16.54 -8.40
N PRO A 174 24.56 -17.70 -7.73
CA PRO A 174 25.74 -18.09 -6.95
C PRO A 174 26.99 -18.13 -7.81
#